data_AF-A0A2E0UE21-F1
#
_entry.id   AF-A0A2E0UE21-F1
#
_cell.length_a   1.000
_cell.length_b   1.000
_cell.length_c   1.000
_cell.angle_alpha   90.00
_cell.angle_beta   90.00
_cell.angle_gamma   90.00
#
_symmetry.space_group_name_H-M   'P 1'
#
loop_
_entity.id
_entity.type
_entity.pdbx_description
1 polymer ?
#
loop_
_entity_poly.entity_id
_entity_poly.type
_entity_poly.pdbx_seq_one_letter_code
_entity_poly.pdbx_strand_id
1 'polypeptide(L)'
;MAELYQIQDSENSENFAHDSEKRVAELFDFYGVSWEYEPTTFVLEEDESGNPLSAFTPDFYLPEHDLYLEITTLRQPLVTHKNKKLRKMSEKYPDVNVRILYQRDIERLFITHAA
;
A
#
# COMPACT_ATOMS: atom_id res chain seq x y z
N MET A 1 0.63 21.51 24.72
CA MET A 1 -0.62 21.87 24.04
C MET A 1 -0.45 21.49 22.59
N ALA A 2 -0.48 20.18 22.30
CA ALA A 2 -0.48 19.69 20.93
C ALA A 2 -1.88 19.91 20.41
N GLU A 3 -2.02 20.79 19.42
CA GLU A 3 -3.26 20.99 18.71
C GLU A 3 -3.75 19.63 18.20
N LEU A 4 -5.02 19.36 18.50
CA LEU A 4 -5.76 18.19 18.09
C LEU A 4 -5.52 17.93 16.61
N TYR A 5 -4.77 16.87 16.29
CA TYR A 5 -4.78 16.29 14.96
C TYR A 5 -6.24 15.98 14.66
N GLN A 6 -6.83 16.77 13.76
CA GLN A 6 -8.14 16.52 13.22
C GLN A 6 -8.08 15.11 12.64
N ILE A 7 -8.69 14.17 13.37
CA ILE A 7 -9.06 12.87 12.83
C ILE A 7 -9.90 13.22 11.62
N GLN A 8 -9.31 13.09 10.42
CA GLN A 8 -10.11 13.13 9.21
C GLN A 8 -11.03 11.93 9.34
N ASP A 9 -12.29 12.21 9.68
CA ASP A 9 -13.38 11.27 9.53
C ASP A 9 -13.33 10.79 8.09
N SER A 10 -12.71 9.64 7.86
CA SER A 10 -12.75 8.96 6.58
C SER A 10 -14.19 8.45 6.41
N GLU A 11 -15.04 9.29 5.82
CA GLU A 11 -16.25 8.89 5.09
C GLU A 11 -15.87 8.06 3.83
N ASN A 12 -14.89 7.16 3.96
CA ASN A 12 -14.66 6.10 3.02
C ASN A 12 -15.10 4.83 3.72
N SER A 13 -16.36 4.46 3.50
CA SER A 13 -16.81 3.08 3.67
C SER A 13 -16.15 2.18 2.62
N GLU A 14 -14.82 2.25 2.51
CA GLU A 14 -14.03 1.42 1.62
C GLU A 14 -14.05 0.02 2.22
N ASN A 15 -14.73 -0.88 1.52
CA ASN A 15 -14.71 -2.29 1.85
C ASN A 15 -13.33 -2.84 1.49
N PHE A 16 -12.39 -2.77 2.44
CA PHE A 16 -11.07 -3.39 2.31
C PHE A 16 -11.21 -4.83 1.80
N ALA A 17 -10.39 -5.18 0.81
CA ALA A 17 -10.35 -6.52 0.23
C ALA A 17 -9.90 -7.58 1.25
N HIS A 18 -9.10 -7.18 2.25
CA HIS A 18 -8.68 -8.06 3.33
C HIS A 18 -8.58 -7.36 4.71
N ASP A 19 -8.95 -8.07 5.79
CA ASP A 19 -8.72 -7.65 7.19
C ASP A 19 -7.31 -7.13 7.49
N SER A 20 -6.27 -7.63 6.81
CA SER A 20 -4.91 -7.12 6.98
C SER A 20 -4.79 -5.66 6.54
N GLU A 21 -5.40 -5.27 5.43
CA GLU A 21 -5.39 -3.90 4.90
C GLU A 21 -6.12 -2.96 5.86
N LYS A 22 -7.29 -3.37 6.35
CA LYS A 22 -8.04 -2.61 7.36
C LYS A 22 -7.19 -2.29 8.59
N ARG A 23 -6.45 -3.28 9.12
CA ARG A 23 -5.56 -3.06 10.28
C ARG A 23 -4.41 -2.11 9.97
N VAL A 24 -3.93 -2.08 8.72
CA VAL A 24 -2.89 -1.12 8.31
C VAL A 24 -3.47 0.30 8.22
N ALA A 25 -4.67 0.45 7.65
CA ALA A 25 -5.38 1.73 7.62
C ALA A 25 -5.60 2.30 9.03
N GLU A 26 -6.13 1.48 9.94
CA GLU A 26 -6.31 1.86 11.36
C GLU A 26 -4.97 2.28 12.02
N LEU A 27 -3.85 1.71 11.58
CA LEU A 27 -2.53 2.07 12.09
C LEU A 27 -2.04 3.41 11.56
N PHE A 28 -2.25 3.67 10.27
CA PHE A 28 -1.94 4.98 9.71
C PHE A 28 -2.77 6.06 10.39
N ASP A 29 -4.07 5.82 10.61
CA ASP A 29 -4.94 6.72 11.36
C ASP A 29 -4.41 6.98 12.78
N PHE A 30 -4.01 5.91 13.48
CA PHE A 30 -3.49 6.01 14.84
C PHE A 30 -2.21 6.86 14.92
N TYR A 31 -1.31 6.74 13.95
CA TYR A 31 -0.07 7.52 13.88
C TYR A 31 -0.24 8.87 13.17
N GLY A 32 -1.44 9.20 12.67
CA GLY A 32 -1.72 10.44 11.94
C GLY A 32 -1.01 10.51 10.58
N VAL A 33 -0.77 9.36 9.94
CA VAL A 33 -0.17 9.28 8.60
C VAL A 33 -1.31 9.37 7.57
N SER A 34 -1.26 10.35 6.68
CA SER A 34 -2.23 10.47 5.58
C SER A 34 -2.10 9.31 4.57
N TRP A 35 -3.23 8.71 4.17
CA TRP A 35 -3.26 7.58 3.23
C TRP A 35 -4.49 7.61 2.31
N GLU A 36 -4.36 6.96 1.15
CA GLU A 36 -5.44 6.67 0.19
C GLU A 36 -5.43 5.18 -0.15
N TYR A 37 -6.60 4.54 -0.26
CA TYR A 37 -6.73 3.11 -0.58
C TYR A 37 -6.92 2.89 -2.10
N GLU A 38 -6.09 2.02 -2.69
CA GLU A 38 -6.09 1.67 -4.12
C GLU A 38 -6.28 2.86 -5.10
N PRO A 39 -5.63 4.04 -4.91
CA PRO A 39 -6.01 5.25 -5.67
C PRO A 39 -5.59 5.21 -7.14
N THR A 40 -4.58 4.39 -7.47
CA THR A 40 -3.95 4.38 -8.79
C THR A 40 -3.70 2.95 -9.27
N THR A 41 -4.16 2.68 -10.49
CA THR A 41 -3.86 1.43 -11.21
C THR A 41 -2.79 1.68 -12.28
N PHE A 42 -1.70 0.92 -12.22
CA PHE A 42 -0.58 0.98 -13.18
C PHE A 42 -0.68 -0.16 -14.18
N VAL A 43 -0.75 0.18 -15.47
CA VAL A 43 -0.77 -0.82 -16.55
C VAL A 43 0.65 -1.30 -16.82
N LEU A 44 0.94 -2.57 -16.57
CA LEU A 44 2.27 -3.14 -16.69
C LEU A 44 2.55 -3.72 -18.08
N GLU A 45 1.54 -4.29 -18.75
CA GLU A 45 1.64 -4.84 -20.10
C GLU A 45 0.39 -4.51 -20.90
N GLU A 46 0.55 -4.30 -22.20
CA GLU A 46 -0.51 -3.98 -23.16
C GLU A 46 -0.37 -4.86 -24.40
N ASP A 47 -1.48 -5.12 -25.09
CA ASP A 47 -1.46 -5.79 -26.39
C ASP A 47 -1.10 -4.82 -27.53
N GLU A 48 -1.02 -5.32 -28.77
CA GLU A 48 -0.71 -4.50 -29.95
C GLU A 48 -1.75 -3.39 -30.24
N SER A 49 -2.95 -3.52 -29.66
CA SER A 49 -4.04 -2.54 -29.78
C SER A 49 -4.08 -1.54 -28.61
N GLY A 50 -3.16 -1.67 -27.65
CA GLY A 50 -3.09 -0.82 -26.45
C GLY A 50 -4.05 -1.25 -25.33
N ASN A 51 -4.62 -2.46 -25.37
CA ASN A 51 -5.47 -2.93 -24.27
C ASN A 51 -4.60 -3.49 -23.13
N PRO A 52 -4.90 -3.16 -21.85
CA PRO A 52 -4.16 -3.70 -20.72
C PRO A 52 -4.23 -5.23 -20.63
N LEU A 53 -3.08 -5.90 -20.74
CA LEU A 53 -2.92 -7.34 -20.51
C LEU A 53 -2.61 -7.64 -19.04
N SER A 54 -1.89 -6.76 -18.38
CA SER A 54 -1.68 -6.85 -16.93
C SER A 54 -1.56 -5.47 -16.30
N ALA A 55 -2.11 -5.35 -15.10
CA ALA A 55 -2.05 -4.15 -14.30
C ALA A 55 -1.72 -4.49 -12.84
N PHE A 56 -1.37 -3.46 -12.10
CA PHE A 56 -1.04 -3.51 -10.69
C PHE A 56 -1.58 -2.27 -9.98
N THR A 57 -2.32 -2.50 -8.91
CA THR A 57 -2.94 -1.48 -8.08
C THR A 57 -2.38 -1.69 -6.69
N PRO A 58 -1.47 -0.83 -6.22
CA PRO A 58 -0.96 -0.91 -4.85
C PRO A 58 -2.09 -0.69 -3.85
N ASP A 59 -2.06 -1.42 -2.74
CA ASP A 59 -3.11 -1.34 -1.71
C ASP A 59 -3.24 0.07 -1.12
N PHE A 60 -2.14 0.80 -0.92
CA PHE A 60 -2.15 2.16 -0.36
C PHE A 60 -1.23 3.14 -1.09
N TYR A 61 -1.54 4.43 -1.00
CA TYR A 61 -0.65 5.54 -1.29
C TYR A 61 -0.52 6.44 -0.05
N LEU A 62 0.69 6.91 0.23
CA LEU A 62 1.00 7.86 1.29
C LEU A 62 1.41 9.20 0.65
N PRO A 63 0.50 10.19 0.51
CA PRO A 63 0.75 11.42 -0.23
C PRO A 63 1.93 12.23 0.32
N GLU A 64 2.08 12.27 1.65
CA GLU A 64 3.16 13.03 2.30
C GLU A 64 4.56 12.48 2.01
N HIS A 65 4.63 11.22 1.59
CA HIS A 65 5.89 10.52 1.30
C HIS A 65 6.07 10.20 -0.18
N ASP A 66 5.08 10.53 -1.01
CA ASP A 66 4.98 10.12 -2.41
C ASP A 66 5.32 8.63 -2.59
N LEU A 67 4.64 7.77 -1.82
CA LEU A 67 4.96 6.36 -1.67
C LEU A 67 3.73 5.47 -1.80
N TYR A 68 3.77 4.53 -2.73
CA TYR A 68 2.83 3.43 -2.84
C TYR A 68 3.27 2.23 -1.98
N LEU A 69 2.32 1.60 -1.31
CA LEU A 69 2.54 0.44 -0.46
C LEU A 69 1.69 -0.74 -0.91
N GLU A 70 2.33 -1.90 -0.99
CA GLU A 70 1.69 -3.19 -1.21
C GLU A 70 1.78 -4.02 0.07
N ILE A 71 0.65 -4.35 0.67
CA ILE A 71 0.58 -5.19 1.85
C ILE A 71 0.77 -6.66 1.45
N THR A 72 1.56 -7.37 2.25
CA THR A 72 1.64 -8.82 2.10
C THR A 72 1.69 -9.51 3.45
N THR A 73 0.86 -10.54 3.57
CA THR A 73 0.87 -11.49 4.70
C THR A 73 1.83 -12.66 4.42
N LEU A 74 2.27 -12.81 3.17
CA LEU A 74 3.15 -13.88 2.71
C LEU A 74 4.61 -13.61 3.09
N ARG A 75 5.35 -14.67 3.46
CA ARG A 75 6.80 -14.57 3.69
C ARG A 75 7.53 -14.23 2.40
N GLN A 76 8.59 -13.42 2.49
CA GLN A 76 9.45 -12.95 1.38
C GLN A 76 9.72 -13.96 0.22
N PRO A 77 9.94 -15.27 0.45
CA PRO A 77 10.21 -16.20 -0.65
C PRO A 77 8.98 -16.59 -1.49
N LEU A 78 7.76 -16.34 -1.01
CA LEU A 78 6.51 -16.78 -1.66
C LEU A 78 5.87 -15.72 -2.56
N VAL A 79 6.46 -14.53 -2.68
CA VAL A 79 5.86 -13.41 -3.44
C VAL A 79 6.30 -13.35 -4.91
N THR A 80 6.74 -14.47 -5.50
CA THR A 80 7.35 -14.51 -6.85
C THR A 80 6.55 -13.76 -7.93
N HIS A 81 5.22 -13.86 -7.95
CA HIS A 81 4.37 -13.10 -8.88
C HIS A 81 4.26 -11.61 -8.53
N LYS A 82 4.12 -11.24 -7.25
CA LYS A 82 4.13 -9.82 -6.84
C LYS A 82 5.50 -9.19 -7.15
N ASN A 83 6.60 -9.90 -6.89
CA ASN A 83 7.96 -9.45 -7.22
C ASN A 83 8.15 -9.25 -8.73
N LYS A 84 7.56 -10.13 -9.56
CA LYS A 84 7.57 -9.94 -11.02
C LYS A 84 6.80 -8.69 -11.44
N LYS A 85 5.62 -8.44 -10.85
CA LYS A 85 4.83 -7.22 -11.12
C LYS A 85 5.58 -5.96 -10.69
N LEU A 86 6.18 -5.95 -9.49
CA LEU A 86 6.95 -4.82 -8.98
C LEU A 86 8.20 -4.53 -9.79
N ARG A 87 8.89 -5.58 -10.28
CA ARG A 87 10.01 -5.40 -11.22
C ARG A 87 9.56 -4.71 -12.50
N LYS A 88 8.48 -5.19 -13.12
CA LYS A 88 7.91 -4.56 -14.31
C LYS A 88 7.43 -3.13 -14.04
N MET A 89 6.84 -2.89 -12.87
CA MET A 89 6.42 -1.56 -12.45
C MET A 89 7.62 -0.63 -12.34
N SER A 90 8.71 -1.06 -11.71
CA SER A 90 9.94 -0.26 -11.61
C SER A 90 10.61 -0.02 -12.97
N GLU A 91 10.49 -0.95 -13.91
CA GLU A 91 11.00 -0.78 -15.28
C GLU A 91 10.16 0.21 -16.09
N LYS A 92 8.82 0.14 -16.01
CA LYS A 92 7.90 0.99 -16.79
C LYS A 92 7.63 2.37 -16.14
N TYR A 93 7.67 2.43 -14.81
CA TYR A 93 7.38 3.59 -13.99
C TYR A 93 8.53 3.85 -13.00
N PRO A 94 9.72 4.27 -13.49
CA PRO A 94 10.90 4.41 -12.65
C PRO A 94 10.78 5.51 -11.59
N ASP A 95 9.92 6.50 -11.81
CA ASP A 95 9.70 7.63 -10.90
C ASP A 95 8.68 7.31 -9.80
N VAL A 96 8.00 6.16 -9.88
CA VAL A 96 6.99 5.77 -8.89
C VAL A 96 7.64 4.99 -7.75
N ASN A 97 7.61 5.56 -6.54
CA ASN A 97 8.10 4.86 -5.36
C ASN A 97 7.06 3.83 -4.91
N VAL A 98 7.40 2.55 -5.00
CA VAL A 98 6.56 1.46 -4.50
C VAL A 98 7.35 0.55 -3.56
N ARG A 99 6.75 0.15 -2.45
CA ARG A 99 7.36 -0.78 -1.47
C ARG A 99 6.40 -1.86 -1.02
N ILE A 100 6.94 -3.03 -0.69
CA ILE A 100 6.19 -4.10 -0.04
C ILE A 100 6.28 -3.88 1.48
N LEU A 101 5.13 -3.88 2.15
CA LEU A 101 5.02 -3.87 3.59
C LEU A 101 4.53 -5.23 4.10
N TYR A 102 5.37 -5.90 4.88
CA TYR A 102 5.01 -7.19 5.48
C TYR A 102 4.15 -6.96 6.72
N GLN A 103 3.00 -7.64 6.82
CA GLN A 103 2.15 -7.57 8.01
C GLN A 103 2.92 -7.88 9.31
N ARG A 104 3.89 -8.79 9.26
CA ARG A 104 4.75 -9.14 10.40
C ARG A 104 5.64 -7.99 10.87
N ASP A 105 6.08 -7.12 9.96
CA ASP A 105 6.91 -5.98 10.31
C ASP A 105 6.05 -4.90 10.98
N ILE A 106 4.82 -4.75 10.53
CA ILE A 106 3.79 -3.94 11.21
C ILE A 106 3.53 -4.49 12.62
N GLU A 107 3.27 -5.80 12.76
CA GLU A 107 3.09 -6.48 14.05
C GLU A 107 4.25 -6.24 15.02
N ARG A 108 5.49 -6.16 14.51
CA ARG A 108 6.68 -5.89 15.34
C ARG A 108 6.74 -4.46 15.84
N LEU A 109 6.31 -3.48 15.06
CA LEU A 109 6.24 -2.08 15.50
C LEU A 109 5.34 -1.90 16.73
N PHE A 110 4.28 -2.73 16.86
CA PHE A 110 3.40 -2.76 18.03
C PHE A 110 4.09 -3.28 19.30
N ILE A 111 4.94 -4.30 19.21
CA ILE A 111 5.60 -4.89 20.39
C ILE A 111 6.60 -3.90 21.02
N THR A 112 7.22 -3.03 20.21
CA THR A 112 8.24 -2.10 20.69
C THR A 112 7.67 -0.83 21.32
N HIS A 113 6.43 -0.44 21.02
CA HIS A 113 5.79 0.78 21.57
C HIS A 113 4.76 0.51 22.68
N ALA A 114 4.43 -0.76 22.95
CA ALA A 114 3.51 -1.17 24.02
C ALA A 114 4.21 -1.58 25.34
N ALA A 115 5.51 -1.27 25.50
CA ALA A 115 6.34 -1.60 26.66
C ALA A 115 6.78 -0.36 27.44
#